data_AF-A0A820RRG9-F1
#
_entry.id   AF-A0A820RRG9-F1
#
_cell.length_a   1.000
_cell.length_b   1.000
_cell.length_c   1.000
_cell.angle_alpha   90.00
_cell.angle_beta   90.00
_cell.angle_gamma   90.00
#
_symmetry.space_group_name_H-M   'P 1'
#
loop_
_entity.id
_entity.type
_entity.pdbx_description
1 polymer ?
#
loop_
_entity_poly.entity_id
_entity_poly.type
_entity_poly.pdbx_seq_one_letter_code
_entity_poly.pdbx_strand_id
1 'polypeptide(L)'
;KIFYSILGQWKSKHLDLIRDDKQRAKFNKNIQKYLIVNGLDGFDIDWNIPVGQTSALTDKNYLSTWLTELHQAFSPNQLSLSIGVSGDKAILESSYDFDQISK
;
A
#
# COMPACT_ATOMS: atom_id res chain seq x y z
N LYS A 1 6.13 -18.52 -1.52
CA LYS A 1 5.97 -17.18 -2.13
C LYS A 1 6.98 -16.24 -1.50
N ILE A 2 7.72 -15.46 -2.28
CA ILE A 2 8.76 -14.51 -1.89
C ILE A 2 8.25 -13.10 -2.24
N PHE A 3 8.22 -12.22 -1.25
CA PHE A 3 7.67 -10.87 -1.40
C PHE A 3 8.78 -9.83 -1.32
N TYR A 4 8.64 -8.76 -2.09
CA TYR A 4 9.35 -7.51 -1.82
C TYR A 4 8.53 -6.70 -0.83
N SER A 5 9.10 -6.34 0.32
CA SER A 5 8.40 -5.55 1.32
C SER A 5 8.99 -4.14 1.41
N ILE A 6 8.11 -3.13 1.50
CA ILE A 6 8.51 -1.81 1.99
C ILE A 6 8.26 -1.75 3.51
N LEU A 7 9.36 -1.87 4.25
CA LEU A 7 9.37 -1.82 5.71
C LEU A 7 9.73 -0.42 6.23
N GLY A 8 9.18 -0.08 7.39
CA GLY A 8 9.69 1.01 8.23
C GLY A 8 8.78 2.22 8.36
N GLN A 9 9.28 3.24 9.06
CA GLN A 9 8.49 4.44 9.36
C GLN A 9 8.20 5.26 8.10
N TRP A 10 6.93 5.33 7.76
CA TRP A 10 6.44 6.12 6.64
C TRP A 10 6.55 7.62 6.98
N LYS A 11 7.33 8.32 6.16
CA LYS A 11 7.53 9.79 6.19
C LYS A 11 6.61 10.50 5.18
N SER A 12 6.55 11.83 5.26
CA SER A 12 5.80 12.72 4.35
C SER A 12 5.88 12.33 2.87
N LYS A 13 7.07 12.02 2.34
CA LYS A 13 7.24 11.61 0.93
C LYS A 13 6.38 10.42 0.49
N HIS A 14 6.04 9.52 1.42
CA HIS A 14 5.19 8.36 1.11
C HIS A 14 3.71 8.73 1.17
N LEU A 15 3.33 9.70 2.01
CA LEU A 15 2.02 10.32 1.96
C LEU A 15 1.82 11.05 0.63
N ASP A 16 2.84 11.79 0.17
CA ASP A 16 2.80 12.47 -1.14
C ASP A 16 2.61 11.47 -2.28
N LEU A 17 3.25 10.29 -2.20
CA LEU A 17 3.05 9.19 -3.15
C LEU A 17 1.59 8.74 -3.20
N ILE A 18 0.97 8.43 -2.06
CA ILE A 18 -0.41 7.89 -2.06
C ILE A 18 -1.46 8.96 -2.36
N ARG A 19 -1.19 10.23 -2.07
CA ARG A 19 -2.10 11.36 -2.31
C ARG A 19 -2.17 11.78 -3.77
N ASP A 20 -1.16 11.45 -4.58
CA ASP A 20 -1.05 11.86 -5.98
C ASP A 20 -1.26 10.65 -6.93
N ASP A 21 -2.26 10.76 -7.81
CA ASP A 21 -2.65 9.71 -8.75
C ASP A 21 -1.55 9.36 -9.76
N LYS A 22 -0.80 10.35 -10.25
CA LYS A 22 0.31 10.14 -11.19
C LYS A 22 1.48 9.45 -10.49
N GLN A 23 1.77 9.81 -9.24
CA GLN A 23 2.80 9.14 -8.46
C GLN A 23 2.43 7.69 -8.17
N ARG A 24 1.18 7.41 -7.77
CA ARG A 24 0.68 6.03 -7.61
C ARG A 24 0.80 5.23 -8.90
N ALA A 25 0.29 5.74 -10.02
CA ALA A 25 0.36 5.06 -11.31
C ALA A 25 1.81 4.75 -11.73
N LYS A 26 2.73 5.70 -11.53
CA LYS A 26 4.16 5.51 -11.80
C LYS A 26 4.76 4.45 -10.88
N PHE A 27 4.43 4.48 -9.59
CA PHE A 27 4.90 3.49 -8.62
C PHE A 27 4.41 2.09 -9.00
N ASN A 28 3.10 1.91 -9.23
CA ASN A 28 2.47 0.63 -9.53
C ASN A 28 3.11 -0.04 -10.77
N LYS A 29 3.36 0.74 -11.82
CA LYS A 29 4.08 0.28 -13.02
C LYS A 29 5.50 -0.19 -12.69
N ASN A 30 6.24 0.59 -11.90
CA ASN A 30 7.63 0.29 -11.58
C ASN A 30 7.76 -0.92 -10.65
N ILE A 31 6.93 -1.03 -9.62
CA ILE A 31 6.96 -2.16 -8.70
C ILE A 31 6.54 -3.46 -9.41
N GLN A 32 5.49 -3.43 -10.23
CA GLN A 32 5.09 -4.59 -11.03
C GLN A 32 6.24 -5.08 -11.91
N LYS A 33 6.89 -4.17 -12.64
CA LYS A 33 8.07 -4.51 -13.46
C LYS A 33 9.20 -5.11 -12.60
N TYR A 34 9.47 -4.51 -11.45
CA TYR A 34 10.51 -5.00 -10.54
C TYR A 34 10.22 -6.42 -10.06
N LEU A 35 8.98 -6.71 -9.64
CA LEU A 35 8.58 -8.05 -9.17
C LEU A 35 8.77 -9.10 -10.27
N ILE A 36 8.29 -8.81 -11.49
CA ILE A 36 8.39 -9.73 -12.64
C ILE A 36 9.86 -10.01 -13.00
N VAL A 37 10.66 -8.95 -13.15
CA VAL A 37 12.07 -9.08 -13.57
C VAL A 37 12.90 -9.86 -12.55
N ASN A 38 12.56 -9.76 -11.26
CA ASN A 38 13.29 -10.44 -10.19
C ASN A 38 12.66 -11.79 -9.77
N GLY A 39 11.60 -12.25 -10.45
CA GLY A 39 10.95 -13.53 -10.12
C GLY A 39 10.30 -13.56 -8.73
N LEU A 40 9.78 -12.41 -8.27
CA LEU A 40 9.11 -12.29 -6.97
C LEU A 40 7.61 -12.57 -7.11
N ASP A 41 7.02 -13.15 -6.07
CA ASP A 41 5.62 -13.57 -6.05
C ASP A 41 4.65 -12.44 -5.66
N GLY A 42 5.15 -11.33 -5.10
CA GLY A 42 4.28 -10.28 -4.62
C GLY A 42 4.95 -9.10 -3.93
N PHE A 43 4.11 -8.14 -3.57
CA PHE A 43 4.48 -6.93 -2.85
C PHE A 43 3.83 -6.94 -1.46
N ASP A 44 4.60 -6.57 -0.46
CA ASP A 44 4.14 -6.43 0.91
C ASP A 44 4.35 -4.98 1.39
N ILE A 45 3.37 -4.46 2.12
CA ILE A 45 3.36 -3.09 2.62
C ILE A 45 3.29 -3.12 4.14
N ASP A 46 4.29 -2.60 4.83
CA ASP A 46 4.20 -2.37 6.28
C ASP A 46 3.80 -0.90 6.52
N TRP A 47 2.49 -0.65 6.61
CA TRP A 47 1.95 0.70 6.77
C TRP A 47 2.10 1.18 8.21
N ASN A 48 3.05 2.08 8.45
CA ASN A 48 3.31 2.62 9.79
C ASN A 48 3.62 4.12 9.73
N ILE A 49 2.57 4.94 9.84
CA ILE A 49 2.68 6.40 9.93
C ILE A 49 2.45 6.85 11.37
N PRO A 50 3.25 7.78 11.91
CA PRO A 50 2.98 8.39 13.20
C PRO A 50 1.59 9.05 13.25
N VAL A 51 0.84 8.82 14.33
CA VAL A 51 -0.56 9.25 14.53
C VAL A 51 -0.82 10.75 14.27
N GLY A 52 0.19 11.61 14.36
CA GLY A 52 0.09 13.05 14.08
C GLY A 52 0.43 13.48 12.64
N GLN A 53 0.91 12.57 11.78
CA GLN A 53 1.27 12.88 10.38
C GLN A 53 0.17 12.49 9.38
N THR A 54 -0.81 11.71 9.80
CA THR A 54 -1.97 11.33 8.97
C THR A 54 -3.13 12.29 9.17
N SER A 55 -3.74 12.71 8.07
CA SER A 55 -5.16 13.05 8.05
C SER A 55 -5.97 11.75 8.07
N ALA A 56 -6.40 11.32 9.26
CA ALA A 56 -6.97 9.97 9.48
C ALA A 56 -7.96 9.53 8.39
N LEU A 57 -8.95 10.37 8.04
CA LEU A 57 -9.95 10.01 7.03
C LEU A 57 -9.41 10.02 5.60
N THR A 58 -8.64 11.04 5.25
CA THR A 58 -8.20 11.27 3.86
C THR A 58 -7.08 10.32 3.47
N ASP A 59 -6.09 10.10 4.33
CA ASP A 59 -4.98 9.17 4.05
C ASP A 59 -5.45 7.71 4.06
N LYS A 60 -6.44 7.38 4.89
CA LYS A 60 -7.15 6.09 4.82
C LYS A 60 -7.76 5.84 3.44
N ASN A 61 -8.46 6.82 2.87
CA ASN A 61 -9.05 6.69 1.54
C ASN A 61 -8.00 6.57 0.44
N TYR A 62 -6.91 7.34 0.53
CA TYR A 62 -5.81 7.26 -0.42
C TYR A 62 -5.06 5.92 -0.34
N LEU A 63 -4.86 5.38 0.86
CA LEU A 63 -4.32 4.03 1.05
C LEU A 63 -5.22 2.99 0.38
N SER A 64 -6.53 3.02 0.63
CA SER A 64 -7.48 2.06 0.03
C SER A 64 -7.50 2.16 -1.50
N THR A 65 -7.47 3.38 -2.03
CA THR A 65 -7.38 3.63 -3.48
C THR A 65 -6.12 3.01 -4.05
N TRP A 66 -4.98 3.25 -3.41
CA TRP A 66 -3.70 2.74 -3.86
C TRP A 66 -3.61 1.21 -3.83
N LEU A 67 -4.10 0.58 -2.75
CA LEU A 67 -4.16 -0.89 -2.64
C LEU A 67 -5.06 -1.50 -3.72
N THR A 68 -6.19 -0.86 -4.03
CA THR A 68 -7.08 -1.28 -5.13
C THR A 68 -6.36 -1.21 -6.48
N GLU A 69 -5.67 -0.10 -6.76
CA GLU A 69 -4.90 0.08 -8.01
C GLU A 69 -3.76 -0.93 -8.12
N LEU A 70 -3.06 -1.25 -7.02
CA LEU A 70 -2.02 -2.28 -6.98
C LEU A 70 -2.59 -3.66 -7.25
N HIS A 71 -3.70 -4.02 -6.60
CA HIS A 71 -4.38 -5.30 -6.81
C HIS A 71 -4.76 -5.47 -8.29
N GLN A 72 -5.38 -4.45 -8.89
CA GLN A 72 -5.74 -4.45 -10.32
C GLN A 72 -4.51 -4.60 -11.23
N ALA A 73 -3.41 -3.91 -10.92
CA ALA A 73 -2.18 -4.02 -11.69
C ALA A 73 -1.54 -5.43 -11.56
N PHE A 74 -1.71 -6.10 -10.43
CA PHE A 74 -1.07 -7.37 -10.14
C PHE A 74 -1.84 -8.59 -10.67
N SER A 75 -3.17 -8.50 -10.74
CA SER A 75 -4.05 -9.60 -11.17
C SER A 75 -3.66 -10.26 -12.50
N PRO A 76 -3.32 -9.53 -13.58
CA PRO A 76 -2.94 -10.16 -14.86
C PRO A 76 -1.67 -11.04 -14.77
N ASN A 77 -0.78 -10.76 -13.81
CA ASN A 77 0.48 -11.47 -13.64
C ASN A 77 0.46 -12.42 -12.42
N GLN A 78 -0.70 -12.63 -11.79
CA GLN A 78 -0.85 -13.48 -10.59
C GLN A 78 0.08 -13.07 -9.42
N LEU A 79 0.47 -11.79 -9.37
CA LEU A 79 1.26 -11.24 -8.28
C LEU A 79 0.36 -11.06 -7.05
N SER A 80 0.91 -11.36 -5.87
CA SER A 80 0.20 -11.22 -4.59
C SER A 80 0.43 -9.84 -3.99
N LEU A 81 -0.57 -9.30 -3.30
CA LEU A 81 -0.45 -8.08 -2.50
C LEU A 81 -0.78 -8.42 -1.05
N SER A 82 0.04 -7.95 -0.11
CA SER A 82 -0.22 -8.02 1.33
C SER A 82 0.05 -6.69 2.01
N ILE A 83 -0.57 -6.49 3.17
CA ILE A 83 -0.36 -5.33 4.02
C ILE A 83 -0.27 -5.78 5.49
N GLY A 84 0.78 -5.34 6.18
CA GLY A 84 0.88 -5.39 7.63
C GLY A 84 -0.01 -4.32 8.26
N VAL A 85 -0.83 -4.72 9.23
CA VAL A 85 -1.73 -3.83 9.96
C VAL A 85 -1.34 -3.74 11.43
N SER A 86 -1.58 -2.59 12.05
CA SER A 86 -1.37 -2.40 13.49
C SER A 86 -2.26 -3.33 14.32
N GLY A 87 -1.77 -3.82 15.46
CA GLY A 87 -2.59 -4.51 16.47
C GLY A 87 -3.37 -3.55 17.39
N ASP A 88 -3.11 -2.24 17.31
CA ASP A 88 -3.79 -1.23 18.11
C ASP A 88 -5.14 -0.84 17.48
N LYS A 89 -6.23 -1.01 18.24
CA LYS A 89 -7.60 -0.75 17.78
C LYS A 89 -7.81 0.69 17.27
N ALA A 90 -7.25 1.68 17.95
CA ALA A 90 -7.45 3.08 17.55
C ALA A 90 -6.74 3.38 16.22
N ILE A 91 -5.56 2.80 16.01
CA ILE A 91 -4.84 2.89 14.72
C ILE A 91 -5.61 2.13 13.63
N LEU A 92 -6.14 0.94 13.94
CA LEU A 92 -6.93 0.16 13.00
C LEU A 92 -8.14 0.94 12.44
N GLU A 93 -8.94 1.54 13.33
CA GLU A 93 -10.15 2.26 12.95
C GLU A 93 -9.85 3.56 12.16
N SER A 94 -8.75 4.23 12.50
CA SER A 94 -8.37 5.51 11.90
C SER A 94 -7.57 5.39 10.61
N SER A 95 -6.82 4.30 10.39
CA SER A 95 -5.85 4.22 9.28
C SER A 95 -6.28 3.32 8.13
N TYR A 96 -7.22 2.40 8.34
CA TYR A 96 -7.60 1.41 7.33
C TYR A 96 -9.11 1.37 7.08
N ASP A 97 -9.51 1.24 5.82
CA ASP A 97 -10.88 0.95 5.42
C ASP A 97 -10.99 -0.54 5.07
N PHE A 98 -11.22 -1.37 6.08
CA PHE A 98 -11.29 -2.83 5.91
C PHE A 98 -12.32 -3.28 4.88
N ASP A 99 -13.46 -2.58 4.78
CA ASP A 99 -14.50 -2.90 3.80
C ASP A 99 -14.03 -2.68 2.34
N GLN A 100 -13.03 -1.82 2.14
CA GLN A 100 -12.41 -1.62 0.83
C GLN A 100 -11.21 -2.53 0.60
N ILE A 101 -10.34 -2.70 1.59
CA ILE A 101 -9.04 -3.38 1.39
C ILE A 101 -9.10 -4.91 1.52
N SER A 102 -10.20 -5.48 2.03
CA SER A 102 -10.38 -6.94 2.15
C SER A 102 -11.05 -7.58 0.94
N LYS A 103 -11.19 -6.84 -0.16
CA LYS A 103 -11.82 -7.29 -1.42
C LYS A 103 -10.76 -7.67 -2.44
#